data_AF-A0A6C0BRT7-F1
#
_entry.id   AF-A0A6C0BRT7-F1
#
_cell.length_a   1.000
_cell.length_b   1.000
_cell.length_c   1.000
_cell.angle_alpha   90.00
_cell.angle_beta   90.00
_cell.angle_gamma   90.00
#
_symmetry.space_group_name_H-M   'P 1'
#
loop_
_entity.id
_entity.type
_entity.pdbx_description
1 polymer ?
#
loop_
_entity_poly.entity_id
_entity_poly.type
_entity_poly.pdbx_seq_one_letter_code
_entity_poly.pdbx_strand_id
1 'polypeptide(L)'
;MMQSETNRGTGAGGSNTNVSGLRFEDSTDLSSEFNEIHQGVDSSVIEFNGNGRQYNYTKKAGFLRHMGDKVNKDVKSLHGAKQPDEVYVDHSNGNIFIIEKKNQNTSGSKCECIQTAVSKKRNYSRRIPTYNVVYIYCLSSWFKDNCQAELDDLEEDNIPVFWGNDENYKRDIIEFIINYK
;
A
#
# COMPACT_ATOMS: atom_id res chain seq x y z
N MET A 1 32.44 -40.96 2.06
CA MET A 1 32.43 -39.50 2.31
C MET A 1 31.33 -38.89 1.45
N MET A 2 30.20 -38.53 2.06
CA MET A 2 29.15 -37.76 1.37
C MET A 2 29.61 -36.30 1.33
N GLN A 3 29.76 -35.73 0.14
CA GLN A 3 29.91 -34.29 -0.01
C GLN A 3 28.54 -33.64 0.23
N SER A 4 28.46 -32.75 1.22
CA SER A 4 27.31 -31.89 1.41
C SER A 4 27.34 -30.80 0.34
N GLU A 5 26.54 -30.96 -0.70
CA GLU A 5 26.20 -29.84 -1.58
C GLU A 5 25.43 -28.83 -0.73
N THR A 6 26.11 -27.74 -0.38
CA THR A 6 25.48 -26.60 0.26
C THR A 6 24.64 -25.90 -0.80
N ASN A 7 23.33 -26.20 -0.81
CA ASN A 7 22.34 -25.36 -1.47
C ASN A 7 22.38 -23.99 -0.80
N ARG A 8 23.23 -23.10 -1.31
CA ARG A 8 23.11 -21.66 -1.08
C ARG A 8 21.90 -21.22 -1.87
N GLY A 9 20.72 -21.34 -1.26
CA GLY A 9 19.56 -20.61 -1.73
C GLY A 9 19.99 -19.16 -1.90
N THR A 10 20.15 -18.74 -3.15
CA THR A 10 20.45 -17.35 -3.48
C THR A 10 19.18 -16.59 -3.17
N GLY A 11 19.06 -16.13 -1.91
CA GLY A 11 18.12 -15.09 -1.50
C GLY A 11 18.48 -13.79 -2.21
N ALA A 12 18.31 -13.78 -3.54
CA ALA A 12 18.79 -12.76 -4.46
C ALA A 12 17.95 -11.47 -4.41
N GLY A 13 17.07 -11.32 -3.41
CA GLY A 13 16.24 -10.13 -3.19
C GLY A 13 16.68 -9.26 -2.02
N GLY A 14 17.84 -9.51 -1.41
CA GLY A 14 18.15 -9.03 -0.05
C GLY A 14 18.43 -7.53 0.10
N SER A 15 19.30 -6.94 -0.73
CA SER A 15 19.81 -5.57 -0.46
C SER A 15 19.49 -4.57 -1.58
N ASN A 16 19.77 -4.91 -2.84
CA ASN A 16 19.54 -3.98 -3.96
C ASN A 16 18.05 -3.79 -4.30
N THR A 17 17.24 -4.85 -4.15
CA THR A 17 15.77 -4.77 -4.27
C THR A 17 15.16 -3.91 -3.15
N ASN A 18 15.76 -3.92 -1.97
CA ASN A 18 15.33 -3.05 -0.87
C ASN A 18 15.73 -1.59 -1.10
N VAL A 19 16.94 -1.31 -1.61
CA VAL A 19 17.36 0.07 -1.94
C VAL A 19 16.52 0.66 -3.07
N SER A 20 16.25 -0.10 -4.13
CA SER A 20 15.39 0.34 -5.23
C SER A 20 13.92 0.45 -4.83
N GLY A 21 13.45 -0.42 -3.94
CA GLY A 21 12.14 -0.32 -3.31
C GLY A 21 11.98 0.95 -2.48
N LEU A 22 12.93 1.25 -1.60
CA LEU A 22 12.92 2.45 -0.75
C LEU A 22 12.96 3.73 -1.59
N ARG A 23 13.82 3.80 -2.61
CA ARG A 23 13.86 4.96 -3.52
C ARG A 23 12.54 5.17 -4.25
N PHE A 24 11.88 4.08 -4.63
CA PHE A 24 10.57 4.16 -5.26
C PHE A 24 9.51 4.59 -4.24
N GLU A 25 9.55 4.07 -3.01
CA GLU A 25 8.65 4.51 -1.93
C GLU A 25 8.76 6.01 -1.69
N ASP A 26 9.98 6.54 -1.62
CA ASP A 26 10.28 7.97 -1.43
C ASP A 26 9.84 8.81 -2.63
N SER A 27 10.18 8.39 -3.86
CA SER A 27 9.72 9.10 -5.07
C SER A 27 8.21 9.03 -5.24
N THR A 28 7.59 7.98 -4.69
CA THR A 28 6.15 7.76 -4.78
C THR A 28 5.34 8.39 -3.64
N ASP A 29 6.00 9.10 -2.73
CA ASP A 29 5.39 9.63 -1.51
C ASP A 29 4.44 10.81 -1.82
N LEU A 30 3.21 10.74 -1.30
CA LEU A 30 2.19 11.77 -1.55
C LEU A 30 2.27 12.95 -0.57
N SER A 31 3.21 12.98 0.37
CA SER A 31 3.33 14.06 1.36
C SER A 31 3.62 15.44 0.77
N SER A 32 4.10 15.51 -0.48
CA SER A 32 4.22 16.79 -1.20
C SER A 32 2.89 17.38 -1.66
N GLU A 33 1.80 16.61 -1.62
CA GLU A 33 0.51 16.95 -2.24
C GLU A 33 -0.60 17.30 -1.25
N PHE A 34 -0.26 17.38 0.04
CA PHE A 34 -1.19 17.77 1.08
C PHE A 34 -0.57 18.79 2.04
N ASN A 35 -1.44 19.53 2.72
CA ASN A 35 -1.05 20.41 3.81
C ASN A 35 -1.30 19.68 5.13
N GLU A 36 -0.29 19.63 5.99
CA GLU A 36 -0.45 19.13 7.35
C GLU A 36 -1.07 20.22 8.24
N ILE A 37 -2.23 19.92 8.80
CA ILE A 37 -3.00 20.83 9.67
C ILE A 37 -2.59 20.63 11.13
N HIS A 38 -2.45 19.37 11.55
CA HIS A 38 -2.10 19.02 12.92
C HIS A 38 -1.34 17.70 12.98
N GLN A 39 -0.20 17.70 13.68
CA GLN A 39 0.59 16.48 13.90
C GLN A 39 0.20 15.81 15.23
N GLY A 40 -0.24 14.56 15.15
CA GLY A 40 -0.45 13.69 16.30
C GLY A 40 0.66 12.66 16.47
N VAL A 41 0.52 11.79 17.48
CA VAL A 41 1.53 10.76 17.81
C VAL A 41 1.59 9.64 16.76
N ASP A 42 0.43 9.19 16.29
CA ASP A 42 0.32 8.04 15.38
C ASP A 42 -0.26 8.40 14.00
N SER A 43 -0.72 9.63 13.84
CA SER A 43 -1.27 10.18 12.60
C SER A 43 -1.13 11.70 12.56
N SER A 44 -1.14 12.26 11.36
CA SER A 44 -1.32 13.68 11.11
C SER A 44 -2.69 13.94 10.50
N VAL A 45 -3.35 15.03 10.88
CA VAL A 45 -4.52 15.54 10.16
C VAL A 45 -4.02 16.34 8.97
N ILE A 46 -4.44 15.95 7.77
CA ILE A 46 -4.01 16.56 6.50
C ILE A 46 -5.22 16.95 5.67
N GLU A 47 -5.01 17.87 4.73
CA GLU A 47 -5.94 18.19 3.66
C GLU A 47 -5.22 18.11 2.32
N PHE A 48 -5.74 17.31 1.39
CA PHE A 48 -5.25 17.31 0.01
C PHE A 48 -5.57 18.66 -0.64
N ASN A 49 -4.63 19.17 -1.43
CA ASN A 49 -4.69 20.52 -1.98
C ASN A 49 -6.06 20.90 -2.57
N GLY A 50 -6.78 21.78 -1.86
CA GLY A 50 -7.97 22.48 -2.37
C GLY A 50 -9.32 21.73 -2.27
N ASN A 51 -9.40 20.62 -1.54
CA ASN A 51 -10.66 19.84 -1.44
C ASN A 51 -11.53 20.16 -0.21
N GLY A 52 -10.99 20.86 0.80
CA GLY A 52 -11.69 21.18 2.05
C GLY A 52 -12.06 19.98 2.93
N ARG A 53 -11.56 18.76 2.63
CA ARG A 53 -11.81 17.53 3.38
C ARG A 53 -10.55 17.11 4.12
N GLN A 54 -10.70 16.82 5.40
CA GLN A 54 -9.60 16.36 6.25
C GLN A 54 -9.50 14.83 6.28
N TYR A 55 -8.27 14.35 6.33
CA TYR A 55 -7.93 12.93 6.47
C TYR A 55 -6.94 12.76 7.61
N ASN A 56 -7.00 11.61 8.30
CA ASN A 56 -5.87 11.19 9.11
C ASN A 56 -4.90 10.41 8.23
N TYR A 57 -3.69 10.96 8.09
CA TYR A 57 -2.57 10.34 7.40
C TYR A 57 -1.67 9.59 8.36
N THR A 58 -1.27 8.39 7.96
CA THR A 58 -0.37 7.55 8.76
C THR A 58 0.40 6.58 7.87
N LYS A 59 1.49 6.02 8.40
CA LYS A 59 2.36 5.05 7.71
C LYS A 59 2.60 3.83 8.58
N LYS A 60 2.79 2.68 7.93
CA LYS A 60 3.30 1.45 8.57
C LYS A 60 2.52 1.11 9.85
N ALA A 61 3.24 0.88 10.96
CA ALA A 61 2.65 0.51 12.24
C ALA A 61 1.82 1.63 12.89
N GLY A 62 2.00 2.89 12.48
CA GLY A 62 1.21 4.02 12.96
C GLY A 62 -0.28 3.84 12.68
N PHE A 63 -0.62 3.19 11.56
CA PHE A 63 -2.00 2.98 11.16
C PHE A 63 -2.83 2.25 12.22
N LEU A 64 -2.37 1.08 12.65
CA LEU A 64 -3.13 0.26 13.58
C LEU A 64 -3.16 0.87 14.98
N ARG A 65 -2.13 1.63 15.36
CA ARG A 65 -2.11 2.37 16.63
C ARG A 65 -3.11 3.52 16.61
N HIS A 66 -3.13 4.29 15.51
CA HIS A 66 -4.10 5.35 15.28
C HIS A 66 -5.56 4.85 15.35
N MET A 67 -5.84 3.70 14.72
CA MET A 67 -7.19 3.13 14.74
C MET A 67 -7.63 2.64 16.12
N GLY A 68 -6.68 2.32 17.01
CA GLY A 68 -6.91 2.11 18.44
C GLY A 68 -8.03 1.12 18.76
N ASP A 69 -9.09 1.62 19.36
CA ASP A 69 -10.27 0.87 19.80
C ASP A 69 -11.10 0.27 18.64
N LYS A 70 -10.98 0.82 17.43
CA LYS A 70 -11.65 0.33 16.22
C LYS A 70 -11.02 -0.95 15.68
N VAL A 71 -9.83 -1.32 16.16
CA VAL A 71 -9.14 -2.54 15.73
C VAL A 71 -9.72 -3.75 16.47
N ASN A 72 -10.31 -4.68 15.72
CA ASN A 72 -10.66 -6.00 16.21
C ASN A 72 -9.39 -6.82 16.48
N LYS A 73 -9.06 -7.01 17.76
CA LYS A 73 -7.86 -7.69 18.24
C LYS A 73 -7.90 -9.21 18.05
N ASP A 74 -9.06 -9.80 17.79
CA ASP A 74 -9.21 -11.24 17.53
C ASP A 74 -8.77 -11.62 16.12
N VAL A 75 -8.74 -10.65 15.20
CA VAL A 75 -8.32 -10.86 13.82
C VAL A 75 -6.81 -10.63 13.69
N LYS A 76 -6.07 -11.73 13.59
CA LYS A 76 -4.62 -11.72 13.38
C LYS A 76 -4.24 -11.22 11.99
N SER A 77 -3.04 -10.64 11.88
CA SER A 77 -2.42 -10.32 10.59
C SER A 77 -2.10 -11.60 9.80
N LEU A 78 -2.13 -11.49 8.47
CA LEU A 78 -1.62 -12.55 7.60
C LEU A 78 -0.10 -12.74 7.83
N HIS A 79 0.37 -13.97 7.83
CA HIS A 79 1.80 -14.26 7.94
C HIS A 79 2.55 -13.70 6.72
N GLY A 80 3.67 -13.01 6.98
CA GLY A 80 4.49 -12.41 5.92
C GLY A 80 3.91 -11.15 5.27
N ALA A 81 2.69 -10.74 5.63
CA ALA A 81 2.12 -9.50 5.11
C ALA A 81 2.88 -8.29 5.65
N LYS A 82 3.27 -7.40 4.73
CA LYS A 82 3.90 -6.14 5.06
C LYS A 82 2.87 -5.15 5.62
N GLN A 83 3.38 -4.20 6.38
CA GLN A 83 2.62 -3.04 6.83
C GLN A 83 2.39 -2.10 5.65
N PRO A 84 1.31 -1.31 5.66
CA PRO A 84 0.98 -0.44 4.54
C PRO A 84 2.00 0.69 4.42
N ASP A 85 2.25 1.15 3.19
CA ASP A 85 3.23 2.20 2.94
C ASP A 85 2.65 3.57 3.29
N GLU A 86 1.42 3.84 2.84
CA GLU A 86 0.65 5.02 3.19
C GLU A 86 -0.81 4.66 3.49
N VAL A 87 -1.42 5.35 4.44
CA VAL A 87 -2.84 5.18 4.78
C VAL A 87 -3.49 6.54 5.00
N TYR A 88 -4.67 6.72 4.41
CA TYR A 88 -5.54 7.89 4.57
C TYR A 88 -6.89 7.45 5.11
N VAL A 89 -7.25 7.96 6.28
CA VAL A 89 -8.53 7.65 6.95
C VAL A 89 -9.48 8.84 6.78
N ASP A 90 -10.58 8.60 6.06
CA ASP A 90 -11.69 9.54 5.93
C ASP A 90 -12.78 9.13 6.92
N HIS A 91 -12.78 9.78 8.09
CA HIS A 91 -13.80 9.53 9.11
C HIS A 91 -15.19 9.99 8.70
N SER A 92 -15.30 10.96 7.79
CA SER A 92 -16.58 11.54 7.39
C SER A 92 -17.40 10.58 6.52
N ASN A 93 -16.73 9.85 5.62
CA ASN A 93 -17.36 8.85 4.75
C ASN A 93 -17.13 7.40 5.23
N GLY A 94 -16.39 7.20 6.31
CA GLY A 94 -16.10 5.86 6.83
C GLY A 94 -15.19 5.04 5.92
N ASN A 95 -14.29 5.70 5.18
CA ASN A 95 -13.38 5.05 4.23
C ASN A 95 -11.94 5.03 4.78
N ILE A 96 -11.21 3.95 4.49
CA ILE A 96 -9.76 3.84 4.72
C ILE A 96 -9.10 3.49 3.38
N PHE A 97 -8.26 4.38 2.90
CA PHE A 97 -7.45 4.16 1.70
C PHE A 97 -6.08 3.65 2.14
N ILE A 98 -5.76 2.41 1.80
CA ILE A 98 -4.47 1.77 2.06
C ILE A 98 -3.72 1.69 0.74
N ILE A 99 -2.57 2.37 0.66
CA ILE A 99 -1.69 2.33 -0.51
C ILE A 99 -0.53 1.40 -0.21
N GLU A 100 -0.35 0.39 -1.06
CA GLU A 100 0.82 -0.46 -1.08
C GLU A 100 1.62 -0.21 -2.36
N LYS A 101 2.91 0.07 -2.20
CA LYS A 101 3.83 0.37 -3.28
C LYS A 101 4.65 -0.86 -3.62
N LYS A 102 4.84 -1.13 -4.91
CA LYS A 102 5.69 -2.22 -5.38
C LYS A 102 6.52 -1.75 -6.56
N ASN A 103 7.83 -1.81 -6.36
CA ASN A 103 8.81 -1.61 -7.40
C ASN A 103 9.44 -2.96 -7.78
N GLN A 104 9.61 -3.18 -9.07
CA GLN A 104 10.33 -4.30 -9.63
C GLN A 104 11.01 -3.88 -10.94
N ASN A 105 12.21 -4.43 -11.20
CA ASN A 105 13.00 -4.21 -12.42
C ASN A 105 13.45 -5.53 -13.09
N THR A 106 13.08 -6.68 -12.52
CA THR A 106 13.40 -8.02 -13.03
C THR A 106 12.38 -9.02 -12.48
N SER A 107 12.21 -10.19 -13.09
CA SER A 107 11.31 -11.24 -12.60
C SER A 107 11.64 -11.62 -11.15
N GLY A 108 10.62 -11.79 -10.30
CA GLY A 108 10.85 -12.16 -8.91
C GLY A 108 9.61 -12.10 -8.02
N SER A 109 9.81 -12.30 -6.73
CA SER A 109 8.77 -12.51 -5.71
C SER A 109 7.74 -11.39 -5.55
N LYS A 110 7.94 -10.21 -6.15
CA LYS A 110 6.93 -9.13 -6.12
C LYS A 110 5.72 -9.43 -7.01
N CYS A 111 5.85 -10.26 -8.04
CA CYS A 111 4.71 -10.71 -8.86
C CYS A 111 3.73 -11.52 -7.98
N GLU A 112 4.23 -12.47 -7.21
CA GLU A 112 3.43 -13.23 -6.24
C GLU A 112 2.81 -12.33 -5.16
N CYS A 113 3.47 -11.22 -4.81
CA CYS A 113 2.93 -10.29 -3.81
C CYS A 113 1.63 -9.61 -4.26
N ILE A 114 1.51 -9.28 -5.56
CA ILE A 114 0.32 -8.56 -6.05
C ILE A 114 -0.90 -9.49 -6.17
N GLN A 115 -0.69 -10.80 -6.39
CA GLN A 115 -1.75 -11.83 -6.37
C GLN A 115 -2.51 -11.92 -5.04
N THR A 116 -1.92 -11.43 -3.93
CA THR A 116 -2.52 -11.54 -2.59
C THR A 116 -3.39 -10.35 -2.18
N ALA A 117 -3.69 -9.43 -3.10
CA ALA A 117 -4.38 -8.16 -2.84
C ALA A 117 -5.69 -8.33 -2.05
N VAL A 118 -6.58 -9.19 -2.54
CA VAL A 118 -7.89 -9.45 -1.91
C VAL A 118 -7.75 -10.02 -0.52
N SER A 119 -6.79 -10.93 -0.31
CA SER A 119 -6.53 -11.48 1.02
C SER A 119 -6.12 -10.38 2.00
N LYS A 120 -5.28 -9.43 1.58
CA LYS A 120 -4.88 -8.28 2.40
C LYS A 120 -6.06 -7.33 2.66
N LYS A 121 -6.79 -6.92 1.63
CA LYS A 121 -8.01 -6.09 1.74
C LYS A 121 -9.01 -6.70 2.72
N ARG A 122 -9.31 -8.00 2.58
CA ARG A 122 -10.20 -8.76 3.46
C ARG A 122 -9.66 -8.89 4.89
N ASN A 123 -8.35 -8.99 5.09
CA ASN A 123 -7.76 -8.99 6.43
C ASN A 123 -7.94 -7.63 7.11
N TYR A 124 -7.62 -6.52 6.44
CA TYR A 124 -7.83 -5.18 6.99
C TYR A 124 -9.32 -4.90 7.25
N SER A 125 -10.22 -5.28 6.35
CA SER A 125 -11.66 -5.11 6.54
C SER A 125 -12.18 -5.85 7.78
N ARG A 126 -11.68 -7.08 8.04
CA ARG A 126 -12.05 -7.82 9.26
C ARG A 126 -11.45 -7.21 10.53
N ARG A 127 -10.26 -6.62 10.41
CA ARG A 127 -9.56 -5.97 11.53
C ARG A 127 -10.18 -4.63 11.88
N ILE A 128 -10.82 -3.95 10.93
CA ILE A 128 -11.45 -2.64 11.14
C ILE A 128 -12.84 -2.69 10.49
N PRO A 129 -13.80 -3.42 11.09
CA PRO A 129 -15.08 -3.72 10.45
C PRO A 129 -16.02 -2.51 10.35
N THR A 130 -15.72 -1.41 11.05
CA THR A 130 -16.51 -0.18 11.05
C THR A 130 -16.18 0.76 9.88
N TYR A 131 -15.20 0.41 9.04
CA TYR A 131 -14.78 1.20 7.89
C TYR A 131 -14.79 0.37 6.62
N ASN A 132 -15.07 1.01 5.49
CA ASN A 132 -14.83 0.47 4.18
C ASN A 132 -13.34 0.59 3.82
N VAL A 133 -12.69 -0.54 3.54
CA VAL A 133 -11.26 -0.57 3.18
C VAL A 133 -11.09 -0.57 1.67
N VAL A 134 -10.48 0.49 1.16
CA VAL A 134 -10.06 0.65 -0.22
C VAL A 134 -8.57 0.35 -0.29
N TYR A 135 -8.21 -0.81 -0.83
CA TYR A 135 -6.82 -1.24 -0.97
C TYR A 135 -6.33 -0.90 -2.37
N ILE A 136 -5.27 -0.11 -2.47
CA ILE A 136 -4.74 0.50 -3.70
C ILE A 136 -3.31 0.03 -3.90
N TYR A 137 -2.95 -0.29 -5.14
CA TYR A 137 -1.55 -0.50 -5.53
C TYR A 137 -0.99 0.71 -6.25
N CYS A 138 0.24 1.08 -5.90
CA CYS A 138 1.11 1.94 -6.70
C CYS A 138 2.28 1.09 -7.21
N LEU A 139 2.26 0.74 -8.49
CA LEU A 139 3.19 -0.19 -9.11
C LEU A 139 4.20 0.53 -10.01
N SER A 140 5.41 0.00 -10.15
CA SER A 140 6.32 0.43 -11.21
C SER A 140 5.83 -0.02 -12.59
N SER A 141 6.21 0.69 -13.65
CA SER A 141 5.81 0.37 -15.02
C SER A 141 6.26 -1.01 -15.49
N TRP A 142 7.27 -1.60 -14.84
CA TRP A 142 7.69 -2.98 -15.11
C TRP A 142 6.53 -3.98 -15.01
N PHE A 143 5.59 -3.78 -14.08
CA PHE A 143 4.44 -4.68 -13.95
C PHE A 143 3.49 -4.62 -15.16
N LYS A 144 3.38 -3.47 -15.84
CA LYS A 144 2.56 -3.30 -17.06
C LYS A 144 2.94 -4.36 -18.10
N ASP A 145 4.24 -4.56 -18.29
CA ASP A 145 4.76 -5.41 -19.37
C ASP A 145 4.95 -6.87 -18.96
N ASN A 146 4.87 -7.19 -17.66
CA ASN A 146 5.34 -8.48 -17.13
C ASN A 146 4.31 -9.24 -16.27
N CYS A 147 3.20 -8.61 -15.87
CA CYS A 147 2.22 -9.20 -14.95
C CYS A 147 0.77 -9.01 -15.42
N GLN A 148 0.52 -9.16 -16.73
CA GLN A 148 -0.82 -8.89 -17.30
C GLN A 148 -1.92 -9.72 -16.63
N ALA A 149 -1.68 -11.01 -16.38
CA ALA A 149 -2.68 -11.87 -15.73
C ALA A 149 -3.01 -11.38 -14.32
N GLU A 150 -2.01 -11.01 -13.52
CA GLU A 150 -2.26 -10.44 -12.20
C GLU A 150 -2.93 -9.07 -12.27
N LEU A 151 -2.67 -8.26 -13.30
CA LEU A 151 -3.36 -6.99 -13.49
C LEU A 151 -4.84 -7.19 -13.85
N ASP A 152 -5.14 -8.19 -14.68
CA ASP A 152 -6.52 -8.57 -15.01
C ASP A 152 -7.26 -9.06 -13.75
N ASP A 153 -6.62 -9.88 -12.92
CA ASP A 153 -7.18 -10.33 -11.62
C ASP A 153 -7.47 -9.13 -10.70
N LEU A 154 -6.54 -8.16 -10.62
CA LEU A 154 -6.72 -6.95 -9.80
C LEU A 154 -7.89 -6.09 -10.30
N GLU A 155 -8.08 -5.99 -11.61
CA GLU A 155 -9.22 -5.30 -12.21
C GLU A 155 -10.54 -6.01 -11.88
N GLU A 156 -10.61 -7.33 -12.05
CA GLU A 156 -11.79 -8.15 -11.70
C GLU A 156 -12.15 -8.00 -10.21
N ASP A 157 -11.15 -7.98 -9.34
CA ASP A 157 -11.29 -7.82 -7.89
C ASP A 157 -11.55 -6.37 -7.43
N ASN A 158 -11.62 -5.42 -8.37
CA ASN A 158 -11.80 -3.99 -8.11
C ASN A 158 -10.72 -3.45 -7.14
N ILE A 159 -9.46 -3.77 -7.42
CA ILE A 159 -8.28 -3.23 -6.74
C ILE A 159 -7.67 -2.14 -7.63
N PRO A 160 -7.79 -0.85 -7.25
CA PRO A 160 -7.22 0.24 -8.03
C PRO A 160 -5.69 0.13 -8.15
N VAL A 161 -5.19 0.32 -9.36
CA VAL A 161 -3.75 0.32 -9.68
C VAL A 161 -3.37 1.66 -10.28
N PHE A 162 -2.33 2.27 -9.74
CA PHE A 162 -1.70 3.49 -10.24
C PHE A 162 -0.22 3.23 -10.52
N TRP A 163 0.36 3.98 -11.45
CA TRP A 163 1.69 3.73 -11.96
C TRP A 163 2.68 4.76 -11.44
N GLY A 164 3.50 4.40 -10.46
CA GLY A 164 4.40 5.34 -9.78
C GLY A 164 5.50 5.97 -10.66
N ASN A 165 5.60 5.58 -11.93
CA ASN A 165 6.49 6.19 -12.91
C ASN A 165 5.80 7.22 -13.81
N ASP A 166 4.47 7.28 -13.82
CA ASP A 166 3.71 8.20 -14.68
C ASP A 166 3.72 9.60 -14.05
N GLU A 167 3.99 10.67 -14.81
CA GLU A 167 4.22 12.02 -14.24
C GLU A 167 3.07 12.53 -13.35
N ASN A 168 1.83 12.11 -13.64
CA ASN A 168 0.63 12.53 -12.93
C ASN A 168 0.15 11.56 -11.86
N TYR A 169 0.85 10.45 -11.58
CA TYR A 169 0.30 9.37 -10.75
C TYR A 169 -0.12 9.86 -9.35
N LYS A 170 0.60 10.82 -8.76
CA LYS A 170 0.25 11.42 -7.46
C LYS A 170 -1.13 12.04 -7.49
N ARG A 171 -1.36 12.87 -8.52
CA ARG A 171 -2.61 13.55 -8.77
C ARG A 171 -3.73 12.53 -8.99
N ASP A 172 -3.48 11.49 -9.78
CA ASP A 172 -4.49 10.48 -10.10
C ASP A 172 -4.95 9.71 -8.85
N ILE A 173 -4.02 9.32 -7.97
CA ILE A 173 -4.35 8.68 -6.69
C ILE A 173 -5.18 9.63 -5.82
N ILE A 174 -4.79 10.90 -5.74
CA ILE A 174 -5.48 11.89 -4.91
C ILE A 174 -6.87 12.16 -5.45
N GLU A 175 -7.03 12.37 -6.75
CA GLU A 175 -8.34 12.55 -7.38
C GLU A 175 -9.23 11.33 -7.13
N PHE A 176 -8.68 10.11 -7.18
CA PHE A 176 -9.43 8.91 -6.80
C PHE A 176 -9.89 8.95 -5.34
N ILE A 177 -9.00 9.26 -4.39
CA ILE A 177 -9.33 9.33 -2.95
C ILE A 177 -10.41 10.39 -2.67
N ILE A 178 -10.30 11.57 -3.29
CA ILE A 178 -11.22 12.70 -3.07
C ILE A 178 -12.62 12.41 -3.58
N ASN A 179 -12.70 11.77 -4.75
CA ASN A 179 -13.97 11.48 -5.43
C ASN A 179 -14.60 10.16 -4.98
N TYR A 180 -13.91 9.36 -4.17
CA TYR A 180 -14.44 8.12 -3.62
C TYR A 180 -15.58 8.41 -2.64
N LYS A 181 -16.67 7.67 -2.79
CA LYS A 181 -17.89 7.78 -1.98
C LYS A 181 -17.92 6.71 -0.90
#